data_AF-A0A0W8FSW9-F1
#
_entry.id   AF-A0A0W8FSW9-F1
#
_cell.length_a   1.000
_cell.length_b   1.000
_cell.length_c   1.000
_cell.angle_alpha   90.00
_cell.angle_beta   90.00
_cell.angle_gamma   90.00
#
_symmetry.space_group_name_H-M   'P 1'
#
loop_
_entity.id
_entity.type
_entity.pdbx_description
1 polymer ?
#
loop_
_entity_poly.entity_id
_entity_poly.type
_entity_poly.pdbx_seq_one_letter_code
_entity_poly.pdbx_strand_id
1 'polypeptide(L)'
;MNVPRRRGIKGVEIAAICIVGRVPRTRRGLRGMPGVCRRSSLYNIHLRHDFASGHLRQRRTENNKKQGLIMKKLEQKKNRQAGFTLIELMVVIIILGVLAGLIIPRIMGRPDEARQAKAKIQMEALESALKLYKLDNGSYPTTEQGLNALVEAPTIGNVPKNWRQGGYLEKGKVPKDPWGNDFIYVSPGSHGDVDLTCLGADAEPGGEGVNKDINNWEVE
;
A
#
# COMPACT_ATOMS: atom_id res chain seq x y z
N MET A 1 9.60 2.89 -62.24
CA MET A 1 10.53 3.67 -61.38
C MET A 1 10.00 5.08 -61.21
N ASN A 2 9.58 5.48 -60.00
CA ASN A 2 9.84 6.83 -59.48
C ASN A 2 9.45 6.91 -58.00
N VAL A 3 10.43 7.17 -57.14
CA VAL A 3 10.27 7.35 -55.68
C VAL A 3 10.65 8.79 -55.38
N PRO A 4 9.84 9.58 -54.65
CA PRO A 4 10.32 10.84 -54.11
C PRO A 4 10.91 10.62 -52.71
N ARG A 5 12.21 10.93 -52.58
CA ARG A 5 12.93 11.09 -51.31
C ARG A 5 12.61 12.45 -50.68
N ARG A 6 12.17 12.48 -49.42
CA ARG A 6 12.26 13.60 -48.46
C ARG A 6 12.09 13.03 -47.05
N ARG A 7 12.71 13.49 -45.97
CA ARG A 7 13.88 14.34 -45.68
C ARG A 7 14.15 14.04 -44.20
N GLY A 8 15.40 13.84 -43.81
CA GLY A 8 15.76 13.47 -42.43
C GLY A 8 15.28 14.49 -41.39
N ILE A 9 14.55 14.00 -40.39
CA ILE A 9 14.32 14.73 -39.14
C ILE A 9 15.45 14.31 -38.20
N LYS A 10 16.33 15.28 -37.93
CA LYS A 10 17.39 15.18 -36.94
C LYS A 10 16.76 15.26 -35.55
N GLY A 11 17.25 14.38 -34.66
CA GLY A 11 17.36 14.52 -33.22
C GLY A 11 16.29 15.34 -32.49
N VAL A 12 15.39 14.64 -31.81
CA VAL A 12 14.78 15.16 -30.58
C VAL A 12 15.49 14.46 -29.43
N GLU A 13 16.22 15.28 -28.66
CA GLU A 13 16.99 14.91 -27.49
C GLU A 13 16.14 14.15 -26.47
N ILE A 14 16.70 13.03 -26.02
CA ILE A 14 16.26 12.27 -24.86
C ILE A 14 16.65 13.11 -23.63
N ALA A 15 15.73 13.94 -23.15
CA ALA A 15 15.87 14.58 -21.85
C ALA A 15 15.47 13.57 -20.76
N ALA A 16 16.47 12.85 -20.25
CA ALA A 16 16.37 12.04 -19.05
C ALA A 16 16.09 12.95 -17.83
N ILE A 17 14.83 13.04 -17.42
CA ILE A 17 14.43 13.65 -16.15
C ILE A 17 14.73 12.64 -15.04
N CYS A 18 15.98 12.66 -14.57
CA CYS A 18 16.43 12.02 -13.34
C CYS A 18 15.90 12.82 -12.13
N ILE A 19 14.72 12.46 -11.62
CA ILE A 19 14.25 12.96 -10.33
C ILE A 19 15.04 12.23 -9.23
N VAL A 20 16.22 12.76 -8.89
CA VAL A 20 16.96 12.32 -7.70
C VAL A 20 16.27 12.92 -6.48
N GLY A 21 15.37 12.15 -5.88
CA GLY A 21 14.81 12.42 -4.56
C GLY A 21 15.90 12.47 -3.50
N ARG A 22 16.28 13.68 -3.07
CA ARG A 22 17.19 13.92 -1.95
C ARG A 22 16.44 13.66 -0.63
N VAL A 23 16.55 12.45 -0.12
CA VAL A 23 16.14 12.07 1.24
C VAL A 23 17.06 12.76 2.27
N PRO A 24 16.54 13.47 3.28
CA PRO A 24 17.35 14.03 4.35
C PRO A 24 17.81 12.93 5.32
N ARG A 25 19.14 12.82 5.53
CA ARG A 25 19.76 11.96 6.55
C ARG A 25 19.38 12.45 7.95
N THR A 26 18.61 11.64 8.66
CA THR A 26 18.43 11.72 10.11
C THR A 26 19.73 11.36 10.84
N ARG A 27 20.09 12.18 11.84
CA ARG A 27 21.21 11.97 12.76
C ARG A 27 21.01 10.66 13.54
N ARG A 28 21.90 9.69 13.33
CA ARG A 28 22.09 8.55 14.24
C ARG A 28 23.26 8.89 15.19
N GLY A 29 22.92 9.36 16.38
CA GLY A 29 23.78 9.24 17.55
C GLY A 29 23.35 8.01 18.33
N LEU A 30 24.30 7.12 18.64
CA LEU A 30 24.31 6.16 19.76
C LEU A 30 25.51 5.22 19.56
N ARG A 31 26.62 5.52 20.25
CA ARG A 31 27.63 4.53 20.60
C ARG A 31 27.69 4.48 22.13
N GLY A 32 27.24 3.35 22.69
CA GLY A 32 27.70 2.86 24.00
C GLY A 32 29.19 2.51 23.92
N MET A 33 29.92 2.22 24.99
CA MET A 33 29.58 1.68 26.31
C MET A 33 30.66 2.14 27.31
N PRO A 34 30.46 1.96 28.62
CA PRO A 34 31.51 1.23 29.32
C PRO A 34 31.00 0.19 30.33
N GLY A 35 31.71 -0.94 30.36
CA GLY A 35 32.31 -1.44 31.60
C GLY A 35 31.39 -2.15 32.58
N VAL A 36 31.17 -3.44 32.34
CA VAL A 36 30.83 -4.41 33.40
C VAL A 36 32.07 -4.59 34.29
N CYS A 37 31.93 -4.38 35.59
CA CYS A 37 32.89 -4.90 36.56
C CYS A 37 32.12 -5.52 37.74
N ARG A 38 32.03 -6.86 37.73
CA ARG A 38 31.65 -7.67 38.89
C ARG A 38 32.79 -7.64 39.90
N ARG A 39 32.50 -7.45 41.19
CA ARG A 39 33.06 -8.35 42.21
C ARG A 39 32.33 -8.26 43.54
N SER A 40 31.75 -9.40 43.88
CA SER A 40 31.38 -9.79 45.24
C SER A 40 32.63 -10.11 46.06
N SER A 41 32.46 -10.07 47.39
CA SER A 41 33.02 -11.00 48.38
C SER A 41 34.07 -10.46 49.37
N LEU A 42 33.56 -10.28 50.60
CA LEU A 42 34.05 -10.78 51.90
C LEU A 42 35.37 -10.26 52.52
N TYR A 43 35.18 -9.55 53.65
CA TYR A 43 35.83 -9.70 54.96
C TYR A 43 37.26 -10.30 55.03
N ASN A 44 38.20 -9.57 55.64
CA ASN A 44 38.86 -10.06 56.87
C ASN A 44 39.62 -8.99 57.68
N ILE A 45 39.86 -9.36 58.93
CA ILE A 45 40.13 -8.57 60.15
C ILE A 45 41.64 -8.60 60.51
N HIS A 46 42.05 -7.73 61.46
CA HIS A 46 43.27 -7.74 62.31
C HIS A 46 44.54 -7.12 61.67
N LEU A 47 45.46 -6.41 62.36
CA LEU A 47 45.63 -5.96 63.76
C LEU A 47 46.68 -4.81 63.77
N ARG A 48 46.51 -3.92 64.76
CA ARG A 48 47.49 -3.12 65.53
C ARG A 48 48.91 -2.86 64.96
N HIS A 49 49.30 -1.59 64.98
CA HIS A 49 50.48 -1.16 65.75
C HIS A 49 50.37 0.33 66.14
N ASP A 50 50.72 0.62 67.39
CA ASP A 50 50.77 1.94 68.01
C ASP A 50 51.82 2.85 67.37
N PHE A 51 51.57 4.18 67.29
CA PHE A 51 52.56 5.21 67.65
C PHE A 51 51.95 6.62 67.75
N ALA A 52 52.40 7.34 68.78
CA ALA A 52 51.95 8.66 69.22
C ALA A 52 52.27 9.81 68.24
N SER A 53 51.50 10.90 68.30
CA SER A 53 51.99 12.22 68.75
C SER A 53 51.09 13.37 68.29
N GLY A 54 50.75 14.23 69.26
CA GLY A 54 50.89 15.69 69.12
C GLY A 54 49.93 16.43 68.18
N HIS A 55 49.07 17.24 68.81
CA HIS A 55 48.57 18.55 68.36
C HIS A 55 48.43 18.81 66.86
N LEU A 56 47.21 19.19 66.44
CA LEU A 56 46.97 20.49 65.81
C LEU A 56 45.46 20.79 65.70
N ARG A 57 45.07 21.81 66.45
CA ARG A 57 44.17 22.92 66.07
C ARG A 57 42.89 22.60 65.30
N GLN A 58 41.79 22.72 66.04
CA GLN A 58 40.50 23.26 65.58
C GLN A 58 40.67 24.33 64.48
N ARG A 59 40.05 24.14 63.31
CA ARG A 59 39.56 25.19 62.38
C ARG A 59 38.98 24.59 61.09
N ARG A 60 37.86 23.84 61.16
CA ARG A 60 37.19 23.38 59.91
C ARG A 60 35.70 23.06 60.01
N THR A 61 34.90 23.81 60.78
CA THR A 61 33.45 23.54 60.89
C THR A 61 32.52 24.62 60.33
N GLU A 62 33.02 25.77 59.88
CA GLU A 62 32.13 26.87 59.43
C GLU A 62 31.81 26.88 57.93
N ASN A 63 32.68 26.36 57.06
CA ASN A 63 32.48 26.46 55.61
C ASN A 63 31.42 25.50 55.03
N ASN A 64 31.05 24.44 55.75
CA ASN A 64 30.06 23.48 55.25
C ASN A 64 28.62 23.97 55.39
N LYS A 65 28.34 24.99 56.22
CA LYS A 65 26.98 25.52 56.37
C LYS A 65 26.54 26.43 55.22
N LYS A 66 27.46 27.19 54.62
CA LYS A 66 27.14 28.11 53.50
C LYS A 66 26.86 27.37 52.18
N GLN A 67 27.46 26.20 51.98
CA GLN A 67 27.27 25.38 50.77
C GLN A 67 25.88 24.71 50.72
N GLY A 68 25.25 24.46 51.88
CA GLY A 68 23.87 23.93 51.94
C GLY A 68 22.79 24.98 51.63
N LEU A 69 23.12 26.28 51.70
CA LEU A 69 22.16 27.37 51.52
C LEU A 69 21.91 27.71 50.03
N ILE A 70 22.90 27.43 49.16
CA ILE A 70 22.79 27.68 47.72
C ILE A 70 22.05 26.53 47.00
N MET A 71 22.22 25.28 47.44
CA MET A 71 21.51 24.13 46.87
C MET A 71 20.03 24.05 47.26
N LYS A 72 19.63 24.66 48.40
CA LYS A 72 18.22 24.72 48.82
C LYS A 72 17.34 25.68 48.02
N LYS A 73 17.91 26.53 47.16
CA LYS A 73 17.15 27.56 46.42
C LYS A 73 16.71 27.12 45.02
N LEU A 74 16.98 25.87 44.63
CA LEU A 74 16.59 25.32 43.33
C LEU A 74 15.46 24.28 43.40
N GLU A 75 15.09 23.82 44.60
CA GLU A 75 13.90 22.99 44.77
C GLU A 75 12.70 23.87 45.06
N GLN A 76 11.63 23.71 44.27
CA GLN A 76 10.26 24.21 44.44
C GLN A 76 9.76 25.20 43.36
N LYS A 77 10.04 24.91 42.08
CA LYS A 77 8.94 24.99 41.11
C LYS A 77 8.05 23.78 41.36
N LYS A 78 7.11 23.92 42.30
CA LYS A 78 6.03 22.96 42.53
C LYS A 78 5.24 22.88 41.22
N ASN A 79 5.56 21.90 40.38
CA ASN A 79 4.81 21.62 39.16
C ASN A 79 3.36 21.45 39.61
N ARG A 80 2.51 22.43 39.32
CA ARG A 80 1.08 22.33 39.57
C ARG A 80 0.60 21.23 38.64
N GLN A 81 0.54 20.00 39.17
CA GLN A 81 -0.11 18.89 38.50
C GLN A 81 -1.58 19.27 38.39
N ALA A 82 -1.95 19.85 37.25
CA ALA A 82 -3.33 20.03 36.87
C ALA A 82 -3.89 18.62 36.63
N GLY A 83 -4.66 18.11 37.60
CA GLY A 83 -5.39 16.88 37.42
C GLY A 83 -6.49 17.09 36.38
N PHE A 84 -6.61 16.17 35.43
CA PHE A 84 -7.76 16.12 34.53
C PHE A 84 -9.03 15.93 35.37
N THR A 85 -10.06 16.70 35.05
CA THR A 85 -11.35 16.55 35.71
C THR A 85 -12.10 15.35 35.13
N LEU A 86 -12.87 14.62 35.94
CA LEU A 86 -13.68 13.49 35.45
C LEU A 86 -14.64 13.93 34.34
N ILE A 87 -15.20 15.14 34.45
CA ILE A 87 -16.13 15.70 33.46
C ILE A 87 -15.46 15.92 32.09
N GLU A 88 -14.17 16.27 32.05
CA GLU A 88 -13.42 16.48 30.81
C GLU A 88 -13.28 15.17 30.02
N LEU A 89 -13.00 14.06 30.71
CA LEU A 89 -12.98 12.74 30.08
C LEU A 89 -14.37 12.25 29.67
N MET A 90 -15.42 12.55 30.46
CA MET A 90 -16.79 12.19 30.10
C MET A 90 -17.24 12.85 28.78
N VAL A 91 -16.96 14.15 28.62
CA VAL A 91 -17.32 14.86 27.38
C VAL A 91 -16.56 14.29 26.18
N VAL A 92 -15.27 13.95 26.35
CA VAL A 92 -14.46 13.36 25.27
C VAL A 92 -15.01 12.01 24.81
N ILE A 93 -15.33 11.08 25.72
CA ILE A 93 -15.87 9.77 25.33
C ILE A 93 -17.27 9.87 24.70
N ILE A 94 -18.08 10.86 25.10
CA ILE A 94 -19.38 11.13 24.49
C ILE A 94 -19.19 11.56 23.03
N ILE A 95 -18.30 12.53 22.78
CA ILE A 95 -18.00 13.00 21.42
C ILE A 95 -17.43 11.86 20.57
N LEU A 96 -16.54 11.03 21.13
CA LEU A 96 -16.02 9.85 20.43
C LEU A 96 -17.11 8.81 20.12
N GLY A 97 -18.07 8.59 21.03
CA GLY A 97 -19.20 7.68 20.81
C GLY A 97 -20.13 8.15 19.69
N VAL A 98 -20.44 9.46 19.64
CA VAL A 98 -21.25 10.06 18.57
C VAL A 98 -20.53 9.97 17.22
N LEU A 99 -19.23 10.33 17.18
CA LEU A 99 -18.45 10.27 15.94
C LEU A 99 -18.28 8.83 15.42
N ALA A 100 -18.05 7.87 16.32
CA ALA A 100 -17.93 6.46 15.95
C ALA A 100 -19.20 5.93 15.27
N GLY A 101 -20.39 6.33 15.73
CA GLY A 101 -21.67 5.93 15.12
C GLY A 101 -21.91 6.50 13.72
N LEU A 102 -21.37 7.68 13.41
CA LEU A 102 -21.60 8.37 12.13
C LEU A 102 -20.66 7.93 11.00
N ILE A 103 -19.50 7.33 11.32
CA ILE A 103 -18.50 6.96 10.32
C ILE A 103 -18.81 5.60 9.65
N ILE A 104 -19.57 4.73 10.31
CA ILE A 104 -19.85 3.36 9.85
C ILE A 104 -20.69 3.27 8.55
N PRO A 105 -21.78 4.03 8.34
CA PRO A 105 -22.79 3.63 7.34
C PRO A 105 -22.48 4.00 5.87
N ARG A 106 -21.24 4.38 5.50
CA ARG A 106 -20.99 5.04 4.20
C ARG A 106 -20.40 4.17 3.07
N ILE A 107 -20.35 2.84 3.18
CA ILE A 107 -19.55 2.04 2.23
C ILE A 107 -20.36 1.21 1.20
N MET A 108 -21.66 0.92 1.38
CA MET A 108 -22.23 -0.25 0.67
C MET A 108 -23.40 -0.05 -0.32
N GLY A 109 -23.95 1.15 -0.55
CA GLY A 109 -25.24 1.26 -1.29
C GLY A 109 -25.26 1.88 -2.68
N ARG A 110 -24.15 2.46 -3.17
CA ARG A 110 -24.08 3.16 -4.48
C ARG A 110 -23.08 2.64 -5.53
N PRO A 111 -22.20 1.64 -5.27
CA PRO A 111 -21.26 1.20 -6.29
C PRO A 111 -21.85 0.23 -7.32
N ASP A 112 -23.03 -0.34 -7.10
CA ASP A 112 -23.44 -1.55 -7.83
C ASP A 112 -23.93 -1.29 -9.27
N GLU A 113 -24.76 -0.28 -9.50
CA GLU A 113 -25.12 0.12 -10.88
C GLU A 113 -23.89 0.58 -11.67
N ALA A 114 -22.99 1.32 -11.01
CA ALA A 114 -21.74 1.77 -11.62
C ALA A 114 -20.81 0.58 -11.95
N ARG A 115 -20.82 -0.47 -11.13
CA ARG A 115 -20.12 -1.73 -11.42
C ARG A 115 -20.74 -2.41 -12.64
N GLN A 116 -22.06 -2.60 -12.69
CA GLN A 116 -22.73 -3.19 -13.86
C GLN A 116 -22.45 -2.42 -15.15
N ALA A 117 -22.54 -1.08 -15.12
CA ALA A 117 -22.19 -0.24 -16.27
C ALA A 117 -20.72 -0.41 -16.69
N LYS A 118 -19.80 -0.49 -15.72
CA LYS A 118 -18.38 -0.75 -16.00
C LYS A 118 -18.15 -2.13 -16.61
N ALA A 119 -18.86 -3.17 -16.15
CA ALA A 119 -18.78 -4.51 -16.74
C ALA A 119 -19.20 -4.48 -18.21
N LYS A 120 -20.34 -3.83 -18.53
CA LYS A 120 -20.82 -3.67 -19.91
C LYS A 120 -19.78 -3.00 -20.82
N ILE A 121 -19.21 -1.88 -20.37
CA ILE A 121 -18.15 -1.16 -21.12
C ILE A 121 -16.91 -2.05 -21.34
N GLN A 122 -16.52 -2.84 -20.33
CA GLN A 122 -15.39 -3.76 -20.46
C GLN A 122 -15.71 -4.89 -21.45
N MET A 123 -16.93 -5.41 -21.46
CA MET A 123 -17.37 -6.44 -22.40
C MET A 123 -17.39 -5.92 -23.83
N GLU A 124 -17.91 -4.71 -24.08
CA GLU A 124 -17.88 -4.08 -25.41
C GLU A 124 -16.45 -3.88 -25.93
N ALA A 125 -15.52 -3.51 -25.04
CA ALA A 125 -14.10 -3.38 -25.39
C ALA A 125 -13.46 -4.74 -25.74
N LEU A 126 -13.79 -5.80 -24.99
CA LEU A 126 -13.35 -7.17 -25.27
C LEU A 126 -13.92 -7.68 -26.60
N GLU A 127 -15.22 -7.44 -26.85
CA GLU A 127 -15.88 -7.82 -28.09
C GLU A 127 -15.27 -7.11 -29.30
N SER A 128 -14.98 -5.82 -29.17
CA SER A 128 -14.28 -5.04 -30.20
C SER A 128 -12.89 -5.60 -30.52
N ALA A 129 -12.14 -6.00 -29.48
CA ALA A 129 -10.84 -6.65 -29.65
C ALA A 129 -10.94 -8.03 -30.31
N LEU A 130 -11.95 -8.83 -29.95
CA LEU A 130 -12.24 -10.13 -30.58
C LEU A 130 -12.60 -9.96 -32.06
N LYS A 131 -13.44 -8.98 -32.39
CA LYS A 131 -13.81 -8.66 -33.79
C LYS A 131 -12.58 -8.29 -34.61
N LEU A 132 -11.67 -7.51 -34.03
CA LEU A 132 -10.41 -7.15 -34.67
C LEU A 132 -9.48 -8.37 -34.86
N TYR A 133 -9.43 -9.26 -33.87
CA TYR A 133 -8.71 -10.53 -34.00
C TYR A 133 -9.26 -11.37 -35.16
N LYS A 134 -10.58 -11.50 -35.28
CA LYS A 134 -11.23 -12.21 -36.40
C LYS A 134 -10.95 -11.53 -37.74
N LEU A 135 -10.89 -10.20 -37.78
CA LEU A 135 -10.57 -9.47 -39.00
C LEU A 135 -9.16 -9.79 -39.50
N ASP A 136 -8.18 -9.82 -38.60
CA ASP A 136 -6.77 -10.05 -38.95
C ASP A 136 -6.48 -11.55 -39.24
N ASN A 137 -7.13 -12.46 -38.51
CA ASN A 137 -6.81 -13.90 -38.52
C ASN A 137 -7.87 -14.78 -39.21
N GLY A 138 -9.04 -14.24 -39.54
CA GLY A 138 -10.16 -14.92 -40.20
C GLY A 138 -11.08 -15.71 -39.26
N SER A 139 -10.66 -16.00 -38.02
CA SER A 139 -11.46 -16.71 -37.01
C SER A 139 -11.27 -16.12 -35.63
N TYR A 140 -12.24 -16.33 -34.73
CA TYR A 140 -12.07 -16.01 -33.32
C TYR A 140 -11.08 -16.97 -32.63
N PRO A 141 -10.51 -16.59 -31.47
CA PRO A 141 -9.78 -17.51 -30.62
C PRO A 141 -10.65 -18.69 -30.17
N THR A 142 -10.06 -19.86 -29.94
CA THR A 142 -10.82 -20.99 -29.37
C THR A 142 -11.03 -20.79 -27.87
N THR A 143 -12.02 -21.48 -27.28
CA THR A 143 -12.24 -21.46 -25.81
C THR A 143 -10.98 -21.86 -25.02
N GLU A 144 -10.19 -22.80 -25.54
CA GLU A 144 -8.93 -23.23 -24.91
C GLU A 144 -7.85 -22.13 -24.93
N GLN A 145 -7.81 -21.33 -25.98
CA GLN A 145 -6.92 -20.16 -26.06
C GLN A 145 -7.43 -19.03 -25.16
N GLY A 146 -8.75 -18.87 -25.08
CA GLY A 146 -9.43 -17.88 -24.25
C GLY A 146 -9.14 -16.44 -24.65
N LEU A 147 -9.43 -15.51 -23.73
CA LEU A 147 -9.15 -14.08 -23.89
C LEU A 147 -7.65 -13.75 -23.89
N ASN A 148 -6.80 -14.67 -23.44
CA ASN A 148 -5.35 -14.49 -23.43
C ASN A 148 -4.76 -14.37 -24.84
N ALA A 149 -5.42 -14.95 -25.86
CA ALA A 149 -5.04 -14.79 -27.27
C ALA A 149 -5.11 -13.34 -27.77
N LEU A 150 -5.83 -12.47 -27.06
CA LEU A 150 -5.90 -11.04 -27.36
C LEU A 150 -4.66 -10.28 -26.85
N VAL A 151 -3.91 -10.83 -25.90
CA VAL A 151 -2.73 -10.19 -25.31
C VAL A 151 -1.45 -10.77 -25.89
N GLU A 152 -1.38 -12.09 -25.98
CA GLU A 152 -0.21 -12.82 -26.45
C GLU A 152 -0.60 -13.73 -27.61
N ALA A 153 0.35 -13.99 -28.51
CA ALA A 153 0.13 -14.91 -29.61
C ALA A 153 -0.11 -16.31 -29.07
N PRO A 154 -1.25 -16.97 -29.37
CA PRO A 154 -1.52 -18.30 -28.86
C PRO A 154 -0.58 -19.32 -29.50
N THR A 155 -0.02 -20.21 -28.67
CA THR A 155 0.89 -21.29 -29.09
C THR A 155 0.17 -22.64 -29.24
N ILE A 156 -1.08 -22.72 -28.76
CA ILE A 156 -1.88 -23.94 -28.69
C ILE A 156 -3.09 -23.78 -29.62
N GLY A 157 -3.46 -24.85 -30.32
CA GLY A 157 -4.60 -24.87 -31.24
C GLY A 157 -4.28 -24.24 -32.59
N ASN A 158 -5.24 -23.48 -33.15
CA ASN A 158 -5.06 -22.79 -34.43
C ASN A 158 -4.17 -21.55 -34.23
N VAL A 159 -2.88 -21.67 -34.60
CA VAL A 159 -1.92 -20.56 -34.49
C VAL A 159 -2.19 -19.53 -35.60
N PRO A 160 -2.59 -18.30 -35.26
CA PRO A 160 -2.86 -17.24 -36.22
C PRO A 160 -1.59 -16.85 -37.00
N LYS A 161 -1.69 -16.78 -38.32
CA LYS A 161 -0.57 -16.36 -39.19
C LYS A 161 -0.30 -14.85 -39.13
N ASN A 162 -1.34 -14.04 -38.94
CA ASN A 162 -1.30 -12.58 -39.00
C ASN A 162 -1.59 -11.93 -37.63
N TRP A 163 -1.15 -12.56 -36.55
CA TRP A 163 -1.35 -12.00 -35.22
C TRP A 163 -0.63 -10.65 -35.08
N ARG A 164 -1.37 -9.63 -34.64
CA ARG A 164 -0.85 -8.26 -34.52
C ARG A 164 0.20 -8.16 -33.41
N GLN A 165 1.41 -7.76 -33.77
CA GLN A 165 2.48 -7.50 -32.80
C GLN A 165 2.05 -6.40 -31.80
N GLY A 166 1.94 -6.77 -30.51
CA GLY A 166 1.45 -5.88 -29.45
C GLY A 166 0.03 -6.22 -28.95
N GLY A 167 -0.65 -7.19 -29.55
CA GLY A 167 -1.96 -7.65 -29.14
C GLY A 167 -3.11 -6.76 -29.63
N TYR A 168 -4.31 -7.12 -29.17
CA TYR A 168 -5.59 -6.51 -29.54
C TYR A 168 -6.19 -5.66 -28.42
N LEU A 169 -5.62 -5.73 -27.21
CA LEU A 169 -6.04 -4.94 -26.05
C LEU A 169 -5.06 -3.79 -25.79
N GLU A 170 -5.58 -2.56 -25.72
CA GLU A 170 -4.77 -1.35 -25.50
C GLU A 170 -3.91 -1.41 -24.24
N LYS A 171 -4.38 -2.10 -23.20
CA LYS A 171 -3.71 -2.19 -21.90
C LYS A 171 -2.79 -3.40 -21.77
N GLY A 172 -2.62 -4.20 -22.83
CA GLY A 172 -1.75 -5.38 -22.85
C GLY A 172 -2.09 -6.42 -21.76
N LYS A 173 -3.34 -6.41 -21.28
CA LYS A 173 -3.85 -7.37 -20.28
C LYS A 173 -5.35 -7.49 -20.43
N VAL A 174 -5.88 -8.68 -20.14
CA VAL A 174 -7.32 -8.89 -20.04
C VAL A 174 -7.83 -8.13 -18.80
N PRO A 175 -8.77 -7.18 -18.96
CA PRO A 175 -9.38 -6.53 -17.81
C PRO A 175 -10.21 -7.54 -17.02
N LYS A 176 -10.10 -7.47 -15.70
CA LYS A 176 -11.02 -8.14 -14.78
C LYS A 176 -12.34 -7.39 -14.72
N ASP A 177 -13.40 -8.11 -14.40
CA ASP A 177 -14.71 -7.54 -14.15
C ASP A 177 -14.68 -6.58 -12.92
N PRO A 178 -15.76 -5.85 -12.63
CA PRO A 178 -15.84 -4.93 -11.49
C PRO A 178 -15.78 -5.62 -10.11
N TRP A 179 -16.01 -6.92 -10.04
CA TRP A 179 -16.01 -7.74 -8.83
C TRP A 179 -14.69 -8.50 -8.61
N GLY A 180 -13.77 -8.47 -9.59
CA GLY A 180 -12.45 -9.06 -9.56
C GLY A 180 -12.32 -10.42 -10.27
N ASN A 181 -13.40 -10.92 -10.86
CA ASN A 181 -13.44 -12.18 -11.58
C ASN A 181 -13.00 -11.99 -13.05
N ASP A 182 -12.66 -13.09 -13.70
CA ASP A 182 -12.33 -13.11 -15.11
C ASP A 182 -13.60 -13.35 -15.95
N PHE A 183 -13.69 -12.72 -17.12
CA PHE A 183 -14.81 -12.92 -18.03
C PHE A 183 -14.80 -14.34 -18.60
N ILE A 184 -15.97 -14.97 -18.64
CA ILE A 184 -16.15 -16.27 -19.28
C ILE A 184 -16.28 -16.03 -20.77
N TYR A 185 -15.43 -16.73 -21.53
CA TYR A 185 -15.41 -16.67 -22.98
C TYR A 185 -15.64 -18.05 -23.57
N VAL A 186 -16.57 -18.16 -24.51
CA VAL A 186 -16.87 -19.40 -25.22
C VAL A 186 -16.90 -19.15 -26.73
N SER A 187 -16.17 -19.95 -27.50
CA SER A 187 -16.23 -19.97 -28.96
C SER A 187 -16.12 -21.41 -29.51
N PRO A 188 -17.06 -21.86 -30.35
CA PRO A 188 -18.25 -21.14 -30.83
C PRO A 188 -19.27 -20.87 -29.71
N GLY A 189 -19.88 -19.69 -29.73
CA GLY A 189 -20.93 -19.30 -28.79
C GLY A 189 -22.25 -20.06 -29.04
N SER A 190 -23.10 -20.12 -28.02
CA SER A 190 -24.47 -20.64 -28.13
C SER A 190 -25.45 -19.60 -28.70
N HIS A 191 -25.20 -18.31 -28.45
CA HIS A 191 -26.08 -17.20 -28.87
C HIS A 191 -25.52 -16.38 -30.04
N GLY A 192 -24.29 -16.67 -30.47
CA GLY A 192 -23.64 -16.03 -31.60
C GLY A 192 -22.30 -16.66 -31.93
N ASP A 193 -21.44 -15.93 -32.63
CA ASP A 193 -20.09 -16.42 -32.95
C ASP A 193 -19.23 -16.61 -31.68
N VAL A 194 -19.44 -15.73 -30.69
CA VAL A 194 -18.74 -15.71 -29.40
C VAL A 194 -19.70 -15.32 -28.29
N ASP A 195 -19.58 -16.02 -27.17
CA ASP A 195 -20.33 -15.73 -25.95
C ASP A 195 -19.35 -15.17 -24.92
N LEU A 196 -19.71 -14.02 -24.36
CA LEU A 196 -19.00 -13.36 -23.26
C LEU A 196 -19.96 -13.17 -22.09
N THR A 197 -19.60 -13.70 -20.94
CA THR A 197 -20.42 -13.66 -19.72
C THR A 197 -19.62 -13.14 -18.53
N CYS A 198 -20.25 -12.25 -17.77
CA CYS A 198 -19.81 -11.78 -16.47
C CYS A 198 -20.79 -12.27 -15.41
N LEU A 199 -20.32 -13.06 -14.43
CA LEU A 199 -21.15 -13.73 -13.42
C LEU A 199 -21.62 -12.81 -12.26
N GLY A 200 -21.62 -11.50 -12.45
CA GLY A 200 -21.98 -10.55 -11.39
C GLY A 200 -21.14 -10.65 -10.10
N ALA A 201 -21.78 -10.34 -8.97
CA ALA A 201 -21.12 -10.27 -7.66
C ALA A 201 -20.94 -11.60 -6.94
N ASP A 202 -21.79 -12.59 -7.22
CA ASP A 202 -21.77 -13.92 -6.60
C ASP A 202 -20.86 -14.91 -7.33
N ALA A 203 -20.41 -14.59 -8.55
CA ALA A 203 -19.53 -15.43 -9.35
C ALA A 203 -20.15 -16.82 -9.63
N GLU A 204 -21.47 -16.89 -9.65
CA GLU A 204 -22.25 -18.07 -9.98
C GLU A 204 -23.17 -17.76 -11.16
N PRO A 205 -23.48 -18.73 -12.04
CA PRO A 205 -24.40 -18.50 -13.14
C PRO A 205 -25.81 -18.24 -12.63
N GLY A 206 -26.44 -17.18 -13.13
CA GLY A 206 -27.79 -16.76 -12.83
C GLY A 206 -27.85 -15.47 -12.02
N GLY A 207 -28.59 -15.51 -10.91
CA GLY A 207 -28.74 -14.37 -9.99
C GLY A 207 -29.74 -13.29 -10.43
N GLU A 208 -30.03 -12.39 -9.49
CA GLU A 208 -30.90 -11.22 -9.69
C GLU A 208 -30.22 -9.94 -9.18
N GLY A 209 -30.60 -8.79 -9.73
CA GLY A 209 -30.06 -7.49 -9.30
C GLY A 209 -28.55 -7.40 -9.52
N VAL A 210 -27.77 -7.21 -8.46
CA VAL A 210 -26.29 -7.06 -8.50
C VAL A 210 -25.59 -8.37 -8.85
N ASN A 211 -26.25 -9.49 -8.58
CA ASN A 211 -25.79 -10.83 -8.88
C ASN A 211 -26.19 -11.29 -10.28
N LYS A 212 -27.01 -10.51 -11.00
CA LYS A 212 -27.45 -10.90 -12.33
C LYS A 212 -26.25 -10.98 -13.28
N ASP A 213 -26.14 -12.10 -13.97
CA ASP A 213 -25.22 -12.26 -15.10
C ASP A 213 -25.40 -11.16 -16.15
N ILE A 214 -24.28 -10.70 -16.70
CA ILE A 214 -24.23 -9.77 -17.82
C ILE A 214 -23.64 -10.53 -19.01
N ASN A 215 -24.45 -10.71 -20.05
CA ASN A 215 -24.12 -11.45 -21.26
C ASN A 215 -24.04 -10.52 -22.47
N ASN A 216 -23.11 -10.75 -23.39
CA ASN A 216 -22.94 -9.88 -24.56
C ASN A 216 -24.16 -9.87 -25.49
N TRP A 217 -24.95 -10.94 -25.55
CA TRP A 217 -26.19 -10.99 -26.34
C TRP A 217 -27.39 -10.30 -25.68
N GLU A 218 -27.30 -9.93 -24.40
CA GLU A 218 -28.35 -9.18 -23.67
C GLU A 218 -28.08 -7.68 -23.59
N VAL A 219 -26.88 -7.24 -24.00
CA VAL A 219 -26.48 -5.83 -23.97
C VAL A 219 -26.86 -5.22 -25.32
N GLU A 220 -28.09 -4.72 -25.42
CA GLU A 220 -28.54 -3.80 -26.48
C GLU A 220 -28.29 -2.33 -26.12
#